data_AF-A0AAV6UXR6-F1
#
_entry.id   AF-A0AAV6UXR6-F1
#
_cell.length_a   1.000
_cell.length_b   1.000
_cell.length_c   1.000
_cell.angle_alpha   90.00
_cell.angle_beta   90.00
_cell.angle_gamma   90.00
#
_symmetry.space_group_name_H-M   'P 1'
#
loop_
_entity.id
_entity.type
_entity.pdbx_description
1 polymer ?
#
loop_
_entity_poly.entity_id
_entity_poly.type
_entity_poly.pdbx_seq_one_letter_code
_entity_poly.pdbx_strand_id
1 'polypeptide(L)'
;MIQKHYTRAAEERYKKLMREEKRTHKKKKREYMEDRYRDIEYLKTQKEARKFYQLVNNVRADFNPRTTTCRKKNGDLTRDPDEVLVRWREHFVELLAGKDKVEDLTTHTANYEFR
;
A
#
# COMPACT_ATOMS: atom_id res chain seq x y z
N MET A 1 -24.52 -1.82 25.61
CA MET A 1 -24.09 -3.04 24.88
C MET A 1 -25.31 -3.92 24.67
N ILE A 2 -25.70 -4.21 23.43
CA ILE A 2 -26.81 -5.12 23.14
C ILE A 2 -26.24 -6.55 23.13
N GLN A 3 -26.54 -7.35 24.15
CA GLN A 3 -26.21 -8.78 24.15
C GLN A 3 -27.09 -9.48 23.12
N LYS A 4 -26.53 -9.77 21.94
CA LYS A 4 -27.20 -10.57 20.91
C LYS A 4 -27.05 -12.05 21.27
N HIS A 5 -28.12 -12.67 21.76
CA HIS A 5 -28.19 -14.12 21.89
C HIS A 5 -28.46 -14.73 20.52
N TYR A 6 -27.40 -15.11 19.81
CA TYR A 6 -27.55 -15.90 18.60
C TYR A 6 -28.02 -17.30 18.96
N THR A 7 -28.97 -17.83 18.19
CA THR A 7 -29.38 -19.23 18.34
C THR A 7 -28.19 -20.13 17.97
N ARG A 8 -28.07 -21.28 18.65
CA ARG A 8 -27.00 -22.27 18.37
C ARG A 8 -26.87 -22.57 16.87
N ALA A 9 -28.01 -22.67 16.18
CA ALA A 9 -28.07 -22.90 14.74
C ALA A 9 -27.52 -21.74 13.87
N ALA A 10 -27.62 -20.49 14.32
CA ALA A 10 -27.04 -19.34 13.63
C ALA A 10 -25.51 -19.31 13.79
N GLU A 11 -25.02 -19.62 14.99
CA GLU A 11 -23.59 -19.70 15.28
C GLU A 11 -22.91 -20.83 14.49
N GLU A 12 -23.54 -22.01 14.43
CA GLU A 12 -23.05 -23.14 13.63
C GLU A 12 -22.97 -22.81 12.14
N ARG A 13 -23.98 -22.12 11.59
CA ARG A 13 -23.98 -21.63 10.20
C ARG A 13 -22.82 -20.67 9.95
N TYR A 14 -22.62 -19.69 10.83
CA TYR A 14 -21.51 -18.75 10.72
C TYR A 14 -20.15 -19.47 10.73
N LYS A 15 -19.95 -20.40 11.68
CA LYS A 15 -18.73 -21.21 11.75
C LYS A 15 -18.52 -22.05 10.48
N LYS A 16 -19.59 -22.60 9.90
CA LYS A 16 -19.51 -23.36 8.64
C LYS A 16 -19.06 -22.46 7.48
N LEU A 17 -19.69 -21.31 7.31
CA LEU A 17 -19.33 -20.33 6.28
C LEU A 17 -17.88 -19.86 6.42
N MET A 18 -17.42 -19.56 7.63
CA MET A 18 -16.02 -19.21 7.88
C MET A 18 -15.03 -20.33 7.49
N ARG A 19 -15.38 -21.59 7.71
CA ARG A 19 -14.52 -22.72 7.31
C ARG A 19 -14.44 -22.85 5.79
N GLU A 20 -15.57 -22.66 5.12
CA GLU A 20 -15.67 -22.70 3.66
C GLU A 20 -14.90 -21.54 3.00
N GLU A 21 -15.03 -20.33 3.56
CA GLU A 21 -14.26 -19.16 3.15
C GLU A 21 -12.75 -19.40 3.32
N LYS A 22 -12.31 -19.84 4.51
CA LYS A 22 -10.88 -20.09 4.76
C LYS A 22 -10.32 -21.18 3.86
N ARG A 23 -11.12 -22.22 3.59
CA ARG A 23 -10.74 -23.29 2.66
C ARG A 23 -10.54 -22.72 1.26
N THR A 24 -11.43 -21.86 0.80
CA THR A 24 -11.36 -21.22 -0.52
C THR A 24 -10.15 -20.30 -0.64
N HIS A 25 -9.89 -19.46 0.38
CA HIS A 25 -8.71 -18.60 0.42
C HIS A 25 -7.40 -19.37 0.42
N LYS A 26 -7.30 -20.44 1.21
CA LYS A 26 -6.13 -21.33 1.20
C LYS A 26 -5.93 -22.00 -0.15
N LYS A 27 -7.01 -22.51 -0.76
CA LYS A 27 -6.97 -23.13 -2.09
C LYS A 27 -6.46 -22.14 -3.15
N LYS A 28 -7.09 -20.97 -3.25
CA LYS A 28 -6.69 -19.93 -4.21
C LYS A 28 -5.26 -19.45 -3.99
N LYS A 29 -4.84 -19.27 -2.74
CA LYS A 29 -3.45 -18.89 -2.42
C LYS A 29 -2.46 -19.96 -2.89
N ARG A 30 -2.78 -21.24 -2.71
CA ARG A 30 -1.94 -22.35 -3.17
C ARG A 30 -1.87 -22.39 -4.70
N GLU A 31 -3.01 -22.35 -5.38
CA GLU A 31 -3.07 -22.35 -6.85
C GLU A 31 -2.26 -21.18 -7.44
N TYR A 32 -2.43 -19.98 -6.90
CA TYR A 32 -1.63 -18.83 -7.29
C TYR A 32 -0.13 -19.10 -7.15
N MET A 33 0.33 -19.65 -6.02
CA MET A 33 1.76 -19.93 -5.82
C MET A 33 2.28 -21.02 -6.78
N GLU A 34 1.50 -22.07 -7.01
CA GLU A 34 1.81 -23.12 -8.00
C GLU A 34 1.98 -22.52 -9.40
N ASP A 35 1.09 -21.61 -9.81
CA ASP A 35 1.21 -20.88 -11.08
C ASP A 35 2.51 -20.08 -11.16
N ARG A 36 2.87 -19.35 -10.09
CA ARG A 36 4.15 -18.60 -10.05
C ARG A 36 5.36 -19.51 -10.16
N TYR A 37 5.33 -20.70 -9.58
CA TYR A 37 6.45 -21.65 -9.72
C TYR A 37 6.55 -22.22 -11.13
N ARG A 38 5.41 -22.52 -11.79
CA ARG A 38 5.40 -22.91 -13.20
C ARG A 38 5.98 -21.83 -14.11
N ASP A 39 5.62 -20.57 -13.87
CA ASP A 39 6.19 -19.42 -14.60
C ASP A 39 7.71 -19.34 -14.42
N ILE A 40 8.22 -19.57 -13.20
CA ILE A 40 9.67 -19.56 -12.90
C ILE A 40 10.38 -20.67 -13.69
N GLU A 41 9.84 -21.88 -13.70
CA GLU A 41 10.40 -23.01 -14.48
C GLU A 41 10.40 -22.75 -15.98
N TYR A 42 9.31 -22.15 -16.49
CA TYR A 42 9.22 -21.74 -17.88
C TYR A 42 10.29 -20.71 -18.25
N LEU A 43 10.44 -19.64 -17.45
CA LEU A 43 11.46 -18.61 -17.68
C LEU A 43 12.89 -19.14 -17.61
N LYS A 44 13.15 -20.10 -16.73
CA LYS A 44 14.43 -20.83 -16.67
C LYS A 44 14.70 -21.55 -17.98
N THR A 45 13.68 -22.24 -18.52
CA THR A 45 13.77 -22.99 -19.77
C THR A 45 14.02 -22.07 -20.97
N GLN A 46 13.34 -20.91 -21.01
CA GLN A 46 13.53 -19.88 -22.03
C GLN A 46 14.84 -19.07 -21.88
N LYS A 47 15.64 -19.33 -20.84
CA LYS A 47 16.89 -18.61 -20.52
C LYS A 47 16.71 -17.10 -20.31
N GLU A 48 15.52 -16.68 -19.87
CA GLU A 48 15.15 -15.29 -19.62
C GLU A 48 15.58 -14.83 -18.22
N ALA A 49 16.90 -14.69 -18.03
CA ALA A 49 17.51 -14.50 -16.71
C ALA A 49 16.95 -13.30 -15.93
N ARG A 50 16.74 -12.15 -16.58
CA ARG A 50 16.22 -10.95 -15.92
C ARG A 50 14.82 -11.18 -15.35
N LYS A 51 13.91 -11.71 -16.18
CA LYS A 51 12.51 -11.96 -15.78
C LYS A 51 12.45 -13.04 -14.70
N PHE A 52 13.29 -14.08 -14.83
CA PHE A 52 13.43 -15.13 -13.82
C PHE A 52 13.75 -14.56 -12.45
N TYR A 53 14.81 -13.75 -12.32
CA TYR A 53 15.19 -13.20 -11.02
C TYR A 53 14.20 -12.16 -10.50
N GLN A 54 13.59 -11.35 -11.36
CA GLN A 54 12.50 -10.46 -10.95
C GLN A 54 11.34 -11.23 -10.32
N LEU A 55 10.93 -12.33 -10.96
CA LEU A 55 9.85 -13.17 -10.50
C LEU A 55 10.21 -13.88 -9.18
N VAL A 56 11.39 -14.48 -9.09
CA VAL A 56 11.90 -15.12 -7.87
C VAL A 56 11.94 -14.12 -6.71
N ASN A 57 12.44 -12.91 -6.95
CA ASN A 57 12.49 -11.87 -5.93
C ASN A 57 11.08 -11.44 -5.48
N ASN A 58 10.12 -11.35 -6.41
CA ASN A 58 8.73 -11.03 -6.07
C ASN A 58 8.08 -12.14 -5.23
N VAL A 59 8.37 -13.42 -5.50
CA VAL A 59 7.83 -14.54 -4.71
C VAL A 59 8.46 -14.61 -3.32
N ARG A 60 9.75 -14.26 -3.20
CA ARG A 60 10.47 -14.18 -1.91
C ARG A 60 10.14 -12.94 -1.10
N ALA A 61 9.64 -11.89 -1.74
CA ALA A 61 9.34 -10.65 -1.06
C ALA A 61 8.19 -10.86 -0.06
N ASP A 62 8.43 -10.44 1.18
CA ASP A 62 7.37 -10.38 2.17
C ASP A 62 6.30 -9.38 1.76
N PHE A 63 5.09 -9.57 2.27
CA PHE A 63 4.03 -8.60 2.09
C PHE A 63 4.41 -7.29 2.78
N ASN A 64 4.89 -6.33 1.99
CA ASN A 64 5.13 -4.97 2.44
C ASN A 64 3.94 -4.10 2.00
N PRO A 65 3.01 -3.74 2.91
CA PRO A 65 2.02 -2.75 2.62
C PRO A 65 2.76 -1.42 2.43
N ARG A 66 3.05 -1.07 1.17
CA ARG A 66 3.64 0.22 0.80
C ARG A 66 2.66 1.30 1.23
N THR A 67 2.84 1.76 2.46
CA THR A 67 2.01 2.78 3.06
C THR A 67 2.62 4.11 2.61
N THR A 68 2.13 4.65 1.50
CA THR A 68 2.51 5.97 1.00
C THR A 68 1.85 7.02 1.89
N THR A 69 2.29 7.12 3.13
CA THR A 69 1.86 8.15 4.08
C THR A 69 3.01 9.12 4.31
N CYS A 70 2.73 10.42 4.21
CA CYS A 70 3.67 11.48 4.55
C CYS A 70 3.30 12.09 5.91
N ARG A 71 4.30 12.49 6.69
CA ARG A 71 4.10 13.15 7.98
C ARG A 71 4.03 14.66 7.79
N LYS A 72 2.89 15.26 8.14
CA LYS A 72 2.69 16.71 8.18
C LYS A 72 3.50 17.36 9.31
N LYS A 73 3.62 18.69 9.28
CA LYS A 73 4.37 19.48 10.28
C LYS A 73 3.81 19.35 11.70
N ASN A 74 2.49 19.22 11.82
CA ASN A 74 1.76 18.97 13.06
C ASN A 74 1.85 17.51 13.56
N GLY A 75 2.54 16.62 12.83
CA GLY A 75 2.79 15.23 13.24
C GLY A 75 1.81 14.20 12.67
N ASP A 76 0.70 14.66 12.08
CA ASP A 76 -0.33 13.81 11.47
C ASP A 76 0.17 13.11 10.20
N LEU A 77 -0.39 11.94 9.90
CA LEU A 77 -0.11 11.18 8.69
C LEU A 77 -1.18 11.45 7.63
N THR A 78 -0.72 11.75 6.43
CA THR A 78 -1.56 12.06 5.28
C THR A 78 -1.24 11.13 4.12
N ARG A 79 -2.28 10.71 3.40
CA ARG A 79 -2.17 9.95 2.15
C ARG A 79 -2.59 10.78 0.92
N ASP A 80 -3.16 11.96 1.14
CA ASP A 80 -3.58 12.88 0.08
C ASP A 80 -2.35 13.39 -0.71
N PRO A 81 -2.27 13.13 -2.03
CA PRO A 81 -1.17 13.60 -2.87
C PRO A 81 -0.92 15.11 -2.79
N ASP A 82 -1.97 15.92 -2.68
CA ASP A 82 -1.84 17.38 -2.70
C ASP A 82 -1.19 17.89 -1.42
N GLU A 83 -1.64 17.36 -0.28
CA GLU A 83 -1.04 17.65 1.02
C GLU A 83 0.41 17.14 1.14
N VAL A 84 0.75 16.03 0.47
CA VAL A 84 2.13 15.54 0.36
C VAL A 84 3.01 16.55 -0.39
N LEU A 85 2.52 17.11 -1.50
CA LEU A 85 3.24 18.12 -2.28
C LEU A 85 3.44 19.42 -1.49
N VAL A 86 2.43 19.88 -0.76
CA VAL A 86 2.54 21.03 0.14
C VAL A 86 3.60 20.78 1.21
N ARG A 87 3.61 19.60 1.84
CA ARG A 87 4.61 19.24 2.85
C ARG A 87 6.04 19.21 2.29
N TRP A 88 6.22 18.76 1.05
CA TRP A 88 7.51 18.80 0.36
C TRP A 88 7.96 20.23 0.09
N ARG A 89 7.05 21.10 -0.38
CA ARG A 89 7.33 22.52 -0.58
C ARG A 89 7.81 23.17 0.72
N GLU A 90 7.06 22.99 1.81
CA GLU A 90 7.44 23.50 3.13
C GLU A 90 8.82 23.01 3.55
N HIS A 91 9.10 21.71 3.37
CA HIS A 91 10.39 21.13 3.72
C HIS A 91 11.55 21.79 2.97
N PHE A 92 11.41 21.96 1.65
CA PHE A 92 12.46 22.57 0.84
C PHE A 92 12.62 24.06 1.11
N VAL A 93 11.53 24.78 1.39
CA VAL A 93 11.61 26.18 1.82
C VAL A 93 12.36 26.28 3.14
N GLU A 94 12.03 25.48 4.16
CA GLU A 94 12.75 25.47 5.45
C GLU A 94 14.22 25.05 5.32
N LEU A 95 14.52 24.14 4.40
CA LEU A 95 15.88 23.64 4.18
C LEU A 95 16.77 24.65 3.43
N LEU A 96 16.20 25.33 2.42
CA LEU A 96 16.95 26.20 1.50
C LEU A 96 16.93 27.67 1.93
N ALA A 97 15.80 28.13 2.48
CA ALA A 97 15.76 29.41 3.18
C ALA A 97 16.23 29.15 4.60
N GLY A 98 17.50 29.47 4.89
CA GLY A 98 17.94 29.63 6.28
C GLY A 98 16.91 30.48 7.02
N LYS A 99 16.55 30.07 8.25
CA LYS A 99 15.43 30.42 9.15
C LYS A 99 14.72 31.81 9.08
N ASP A 100 15.16 32.74 8.26
CA ASP A 100 14.81 34.16 8.28
C ASP A 100 13.97 34.64 7.08
N LYS A 101 13.45 33.76 6.20
CA LYS A 101 12.66 34.19 5.01
C LYS A 101 11.42 33.34 4.69
N VAL A 102 10.61 33.03 5.70
CA VAL A 102 9.44 32.14 5.54
C VAL A 102 8.17 32.88 5.07
N GLU A 103 8.11 34.22 5.15
CA GLU A 103 6.86 34.97 4.90
C GLU A 103 6.62 35.40 3.43
N ASP A 104 7.64 35.40 2.56
CA ASP A 104 7.51 36.04 1.22
C ASP A 104 7.10 35.11 0.06
N LEU A 105 7.01 33.79 0.26
CA LEU A 105 6.73 32.85 -0.85
C LEU A 105 5.25 32.46 -1.00
N THR A 106 4.40 32.76 -0.02
CA THR A 106 2.96 32.46 -0.07
C THR A 106 2.20 33.41 -1.00
N THR A 107 2.71 34.60 -1.27
CA THR A 107 2.06 35.62 -2.11
C THR A 107 2.34 35.44 -3.61
N HIS A 108 3.37 34.69 -4.01
CA HIS A 108 3.76 34.58 -5.42
C HIS A 108 3.03 33.47 -6.19
N THR A 109 2.48 32.46 -5.51
CA THR A 109 1.75 31.35 -6.17
C THR A 109 0.30 31.65 -6.52
N ALA A 110 -0.32 32.71 -5.97
CA ALA A 110 -1.68 33.11 -6.34
C ALA A 110 -1.80 33.63 -7.78
N ASN A 111 -0.68 33.94 -8.44
CA ASN A 111 -0.66 34.52 -9.80
C ASN A 111 -0.43 33.51 -10.92
N TYR A 112 -0.34 32.20 -10.63
CA TYR A 112 -0.09 31.17 -11.64
C TYR A 112 -1.28 30.22 -11.90
N GLU A 113 -2.51 30.57 -11.47
CA GLU A 113 -3.73 29.78 -11.74
C GLU A 113 -4.67 30.38 -12.81
N PHE A 114 -4.22 31.35 -13.62
CA PHE A 114 -4.99 31.83 -14.78
C PHE A 114 -4.11 32.01 -16.03
N ARG A 115 -3.77 30.89 -16.69
CA ARG A 115 -3.70 30.83 -18.15
C ARG A 115 -3.69 29.41 -18.69
#